data_AF-A0A7H8JRW0-F1
#
_entry.id   AF-A0A7H8JRW0-F1
#
_cell.length_a   1.000
_cell.length_b   1.000
_cell.length_c   1.000
_cell.angle_alpha   90.00
_cell.angle_beta   90.00
_cell.angle_gamma   90.00
#
_symmetry.space_group_name_H-M   'P 1'
#
loop_
_entity.id
_entity.type
_entity.pdbx_description
1 polymer ?
#
loop_
_entity_poly.entity_id
_entity_poly.type
_entity_poly.pdbx_seq_one_letter_code
_entity_poly.pdbx_strand_id
1 'polypeptide(L)' 'MMFPGSTWHRGIDLIAVERALSGRGPCPALTEEEQKYACREMTEAGMSGSVIAQRLGVADRTVTRWREAGAGDS' A
#
# COMPACT_ATOMS: atom_id res chain seq x y z
N MET A 1 -4.62 -2.67 21.77
CA MET A 1 -5.83 -3.42 22.16
C MET A 1 -6.60 -3.72 20.88
N MET A 2 -6.94 -4.97 20.60
CA MET A 2 -7.63 -5.40 19.38
C MET A 2 -9.01 -5.90 19.81
N PHE A 3 -10.10 -5.22 19.43
CA PHE A 3 -11.44 -5.71 19.69
C PHE A 3 -11.85 -6.67 18.56
N PRO A 4 -12.40 -7.85 18.87
CA PRO A 4 -12.93 -8.74 17.84
C PRO A 4 -14.05 -8.02 17.08
N GLY A 5 -13.85 -7.80 15.77
CA GLY A 5 -14.75 -7.03 14.91
C GLY A 5 -14.26 -5.62 14.54
N SER A 6 -13.14 -5.14 15.07
CA SER A 6 -12.54 -3.86 14.64
C SER A 6 -11.87 -4.00 13.27
N THR A 7 -12.43 -3.31 12.28
CA THR A 7 -11.85 -3.16 10.93
C THR A 7 -10.75 -2.10 10.87
N TRP A 8 -10.38 -1.50 12.01
CA TRP A 8 -9.42 -0.40 12.10
C TRP A 8 -8.25 -0.79 13.01
N HIS A 9 -7.03 -0.65 12.52
CA HIS A 9 -5.80 -0.91 13.27
C HIS A 9 -4.83 0.26 13.14
N ARG A 10 -4.53 0.97 14.24
CA ARG A 10 -3.60 2.12 14.25
C ARG A 10 -3.92 3.20 13.19
N GLY A 11 -5.21 3.44 12.94
CA GLY A 11 -5.67 4.39 11.92
C GLY A 11 -5.80 3.81 10.50
N ILE A 12 -5.43 2.53 10.30
CA ILE A 12 -5.51 1.83 9.02
C ILE A 12 -6.82 1.05 8.94
N ASP A 13 -7.59 1.22 7.84
CA ASP A 13 -8.79 0.43 7.54
C ASP A 13 -8.41 -0.91 6.89
N LEU A 14 -8.53 -1.99 7.65
CA LEU A 14 -8.21 -3.35 7.23
C LEU A 14 -9.16 -3.89 6.16
N ILE A 15 -10.40 -3.38 6.05
CA ILE A 15 -11.34 -3.75 4.97
C ILE A 15 -10.93 -3.09 3.66
N ALA A 16 -10.43 -1.85 3.71
CA ALA A 16 -9.84 -1.20 2.54
C ALA A 16 -8.61 -1.98 2.04
N VAL A 17 -7.75 -2.44 2.96
CA VAL A 17 -6.62 -3.32 2.65
C VAL A 17 -7.09 -4.64 2.05
N GLU A 18 -8.09 -5.30 2.63
CA GLU A 18 -8.66 -6.54 2.10
C GLU A 18 -9.22 -6.36 0.69
N ARG A 19 -9.94 -5.27 0.42
CA ARG A 19 -10.50 -4.95 -0.91
C ARG A 19 -9.42 -4.67 -1.95
N ALA A 20 -8.37 -3.95 -1.57
CA ALA A 20 -7.22 -3.71 -2.42
C ALA A 20 -6.47 -5.01 -2.76
N LEU A 21 -6.33 -5.91 -1.78
CA LEU A 21 -5.67 -7.21 -1.97
C LEU A 21 -6.52 -8.20 -2.76
N SER A 22 -7.84 -8.17 -2.60
CA SER A 22 -8.78 -9.10 -3.24
C SER A 22 -9.31 -8.64 -4.60
N GLY A 23 -9.09 -7.37 -4.98
CA GLY A 23 -9.58 -6.79 -6.23
C GLY A 23 -11.11 -6.66 -6.31
N ARG A 24 -11.83 -6.86 -5.20
CA ARG A 24 -13.29 -6.68 -5.15
C ARG A 24 -13.63 -5.21 -4.87
N GLY A 25 -13.79 -4.44 -5.94
CA GLY A 25 -14.44 -3.12 -5.92
C GLY A 25 -13.48 -1.94 -6.00
N PRO A 26 -14.01 -0.70 -6.16
CA PRO A 26 -13.20 0.50 -6.27
C PRO A 26 -12.43 0.67 -4.97
N CYS A 27 -11.09 0.55 -5.07
CA CYS A 27 -10.20 0.90 -3.97
C CYS A 27 -10.57 2.33 -3.54
N PRO A 28 -10.91 2.60 -2.27
CA PRO A 28 -11.04 3.98 -1.82
C PRO A 28 -9.74 4.69 -2.20
N ALA A 29 -9.84 5.92 -2.69
CA ALA A 29 -8.68 6.67 -3.16
C ALA A 29 -7.69 6.82 -2.00
N LEU A 30 -6.70 5.92 -1.96
CA LEU A 30 -5.61 5.98 -0.99
C LEU A 30 -4.94 7.33 -1.18
N THR A 31 -4.73 8.04 -0.09
CA THR A 31 -3.91 9.24 -0.09
C THR A 31 -2.48 8.91 -0.53
N GLU A 32 -1.72 9.91 -0.99
CA GLU A 32 -0.35 9.67 -1.45
C GLU A 32 0.53 9.02 -0.37
N GLU A 33 0.32 9.39 0.90
CA GLU A 33 1.03 8.82 2.05
C GLU A 33 0.68 7.35 2.29
N GLU A 34 -0.60 6.98 2.16
CA GLU A 34 -1.04 5.58 2.26
C GLU A 34 -0.50 4.73 1.10
N GLN A 35 -0.41 5.29 -0.11
CA GLN A 35 0.19 4.61 -1.26
C GLN A 35 1.71 4.42 -1.08
N LYS A 36 2.43 5.40 -0.54
CA LYS A 36 3.86 5.27 -0.22
C LYS A 36 4.09 4.18 0.82
N TYR A 37 3.28 4.15 1.88
CA TYR A 37 3.37 3.13 2.91
C TYR A 37 3.11 1.73 2.34
N ALA A 38 2.04 1.57 1.56
CA ALA A 38 1.71 0.32 0.89
C ALA A 38 2.82 -0.13 -0.10
N CYS A 39 3.42 0.82 -0.84
CA CYS A 39 4.54 0.55 -1.73
C CYS A 39 5.76 0.01 -0.96
N ARG A 40 6.07 0.57 0.21
CA ARG A 40 7.16 0.10 1.07
C ARG A 40 6.91 -1.32 1.56
N GLU A 41 5.76 -1.58 2.17
CA GLU A 41 5.38 -2.91 2.68
C GLU A 41 5.42 -3.97 1.57
N MET A 42 4.88 -3.66 0.39
CA MET A 42 4.94 -4.59 -0.76
C MET A 42 6.36 -4.81 -1.28
N THR A 43 7.24 -3.81 -1.16
CA THR A 43 8.65 -3.93 -1.53
C THR A 43 9.42 -4.79 -0.53
N GLU A 44 9.19 -4.60 0.77
CA GLU A 44 9.76 -5.45 1.83
C GLU A 44 9.26 -6.90 1.73
N ALA A 45 8.02 -7.11 1.26
CA ALA A 45 7.48 -8.42 0.91
C ALA A 45 8.07 -9.04 -0.38
N GLY A 46 9.02 -8.37 -1.04
CA GLY A 46 9.71 -8.87 -2.23
C GLY A 46 8.94 -8.74 -3.55
N MET A 47 7.88 -7.94 -3.60
CA MET A 47 7.12 -7.75 -4.85
C MET A 47 7.89 -6.89 -5.86
N SER A 48 7.74 -7.21 -7.15
CA SER A 48 8.29 -6.39 -8.24
C SER A 48 7.57 -5.05 -8.37
N GLY A 49 8.30 -3.99 -8.77
CA GLY A 49 7.75 -2.64 -8.87
C GLY A 49 6.50 -2.53 -9.76
N SER A 50 6.45 -3.28 -10.85
CA SER A 50 5.31 -3.24 -11.78
C SER A 50 4.04 -3.88 -11.21
N VAL A 51 4.17 -4.89 -10.35
CA VAL A 51 3.05 -5.48 -9.60
C VAL A 51 2.52 -4.48 -8.56
N ILE A 52 3.43 -3.76 -7.89
CA ILE A 52 3.07 -2.72 -6.93
C ILE A 52 2.36 -1.56 -7.64
N ALA A 53 2.89 -1.11 -8.77
CA ALA A 53 2.32 -0.03 -9.57
C ALA A 53 0.88 -0.37 -10.02
N GLN A 54 0.69 -1.58 -10.54
CA GLN A 54 -0.64 -2.07 -10.93
C GLN A 54 -1.60 -2.14 -9.73
N ARG A 55 -1.15 -2.59 -8.57
CA ARG A 55 -1.98 -2.72 -7.36
C ARG A 55 -2.36 -1.37 -6.75
N LEU A 56 -1.45 -0.40 -6.81
CA LEU A 56 -1.68 0.95 -6.29
C LEU A 56 -2.32 1.89 -7.32
N GLY A 57 -2.45 1.47 -8.58
CA GLY A 57 -2.97 2.30 -9.66
C GLY A 57 -2.06 3.48 -10.02
N VAL A 58 -0.75 3.34 -9.77
CA VAL A 58 0.26 4.36 -10.10
C VAL A 58 1.16 3.90 -11.25
N ALA A 59 1.97 4.81 -11.78
CA ALA A 59 2.96 4.46 -12.78
C ALA A 59 4.20 3.80 -12.13
N ASP A 60 4.87 2.88 -12.84
CA ASP A 60 6.13 2.25 -12.38
C ASP A 60 7.17 3.28 -11.93
N ARG A 61 7.29 4.40 -12.65
CA ARG A 61 8.20 5.50 -12.30
C ARG A 61 7.93 6.08 -10.91
N THR A 62 6.67 6.06 -10.45
CA THR A 62 6.28 6.54 -9.12
C THR A 62 6.79 5.57 -8.05
N VAL A 63 6.65 4.27 -8.29
CA VAL A 63 7.18 3.21 -7.42
C VAL A 63 8.71 3.27 -7.34
N THR A 64 9.39 3.42 -8.48
CA THR A 64 10.86 3.58 -8.51
C THR A 64 11.30 4.77 -7.67
N ARG A 65 10.67 5.94 -7.86
CA ARG A 65 10.99 7.15 -7.11
C ARG A 65 10.78 6.99 -5.60
N TRP A 66 9.72 6.30 -5.17
CA TRP A 66 9.46 6.04 -3.75
C TRP A 66 10.47 5.07 -3.14
N ARG A 67 10.90 4.05 -3.89
CA ARG A 67 11.94 3.12 -3.46
C ARG A 67 13.28 3.81 -3.28
N GLU A 68 13.66 4.68 -4.21
CA GLU A 68 14.89 5.47 -4.11
C GLU A 68 14.85 6.46 -2.94
N ALA A 69 13.70 7.12 -2.73
CA ALA A 69 13.53 8.05 -1.60
C ALA A 69 13.57 7.36 -0.23
N GLY A 70 13.02 6.14 -0.12
CA GLY A 70 13.05 5.36 1.12
C GLY A 70 14.40 4.70 1.45
N ALA A 71 15.30 4.57 0.46
CA ALA A 71 16.62 3.97 0.65
C ALA A 71 17.66 4.95 1.25
N GLY A 72 17.33 6.24 1.36
CA GLY A 72 18.23 7.28 1.86
C GLY A 72 18.11 7.63 3.35
N ASP A 73 17.20 6.99 4.08
CA ASP A 73 16.87 7.30 5.49
C ASP A 73 17.24 6.13 6.43
N SER A 74 18.45 5.59 6.28
CA SER A 74 19.02 4.55 7.16
C SER A 74 20.43 4.91 7.63
#